data_AF-A0A174SCS4-F1
#
_entry.id   AF-A0A174SCS4-F1
#
_cell.length_a   1.000
_cell.length_b   1.000
_cell.length_c   1.000
_cell.angle_alpha   90.00
_cell.angle_beta   90.00
_cell.angle_gamma   90.00
#
_symmetry.space_group_name_H-M   'P 1'
#
loop_
_entity.id
_entity.type
_entity.pdbx_description
1 polymer ?
#
loop_
_entity_poly.entity_id
_entity_poly.type
_entity_poly.pdbx_seq_one_letter_code
_entity_poly.pdbx_strand_id
1 'polypeptide(L)'
;MSSLLEIMDKKSCGKWYAYEQSAFYLSRMMLELSLDRYVMENALWLARAEIDVNRISWDKVISHSQSEYVLHYRFHEWLVEIK
;
A
#
# COMPACT_ATOMS: atom_id res chain seq x y z
N MET A 1 11.00 -15.34 -1.55
CA MET A 1 10.11 -14.98 -0.43
C MET A 1 9.00 -14.08 -0.94
N SER A 2 7.74 -14.53 -0.86
CA SER A 2 6.56 -13.68 -1.13
C SER A 2 6.34 -12.79 0.09
N SER A 3 6.32 -11.47 -0.10
CA SER A 3 5.93 -10.51 0.93
C SER A 3 4.46 -10.14 0.70
N LEU A 4 3.60 -10.43 1.66
CA LEU A 4 2.22 -9.94 1.64
C LEU A 4 2.26 -8.42 1.89
N LEU A 5 1.66 -7.64 1.00
CA LEU A 5 1.41 -6.22 1.27
C LEU A 5 0.02 -6.15 1.90
N GLU A 6 0.01 -5.88 3.20
CA GLU A 6 -1.20 -5.91 4.01
C GLU A 6 -1.67 -4.50 4.37
N ILE A 7 -3.00 -4.39 4.30
CA ILE A 7 -3.91 -3.37 4.79
C ILE A 7 -3.85 -2.02 4.08
N MET A 8 -4.72 -1.91 3.07
CA MET A 8 -5.23 -0.64 2.61
C MET A 8 -6.51 -0.30 3.38
N ASP A 9 -6.51 0.77 4.16
CA ASP A 9 -7.68 1.20 4.94
C ASP A 9 -8.49 2.25 4.18
N LYS A 10 -9.81 2.08 4.10
CA LYS A 10 -10.73 3.12 3.64
C LYS A 10 -11.15 4.00 4.81
N LYS A 11 -10.55 5.19 4.90
CA LYS A 11 -10.99 6.19 5.87
C LYS A 11 -12.42 6.67 5.56
N SER A 12 -13.09 7.21 6.57
CA SER A 12 -14.45 7.79 6.46
C SER A 12 -14.59 8.86 5.37
N CYS A 13 -13.49 9.49 4.95
CA CYS A 13 -13.42 10.41 3.83
C CYS A 13 -13.49 9.74 2.44
N GLY A 14 -13.61 8.41 2.37
CA GLY A 14 -13.73 7.64 1.14
C GLY A 14 -12.39 7.33 0.45
N LYS A 15 -11.27 7.74 1.05
CA LYS A 15 -9.93 7.55 0.50
C LYS A 15 -9.26 6.30 1.06
N TRP A 16 -8.45 5.65 0.23
CA TRP A 16 -7.70 4.45 0.59
C TRP A 16 -6.26 4.79 0.93
N TYR A 17 -5.73 4.15 1.96
CA TYR A 17 -4.37 4.39 2.42
C TYR A 17 -3.64 3.10 2.75
N ALA A 18 -2.42 2.98 2.26
CA ALA A 18 -1.47 1.99 2.75
C ALA A 18 -0.55 2.63 3.81
N TYR A 19 0.00 1.82 4.72
CA TYR A 19 0.87 2.27 5.80
C TYR A 19 2.20 1.51 5.83
N GLU A 20 3.21 2.11 6.48
CA GLU A 20 4.51 1.49 6.78
C GLU A 20 5.18 0.85 5.57
N GLN A 21 5.52 -0.44 5.69
CA GLN A 21 6.18 -1.23 4.66
C GLN A 21 5.33 -1.32 3.39
N SER A 22 4.00 -1.42 3.51
CA SER A 22 3.08 -1.42 2.37
C SER A 22 3.12 -0.09 1.62
N ALA A 23 3.10 1.05 2.35
CA ALA A 23 3.22 2.37 1.76
C ALA A 23 4.56 2.55 1.04
N PHE A 24 5.65 2.14 1.70
CA PHE A 24 6.99 2.22 1.13
C PHE A 24 7.09 1.42 -0.17
N TYR A 25 6.68 0.15 -0.18
CA TYR A 25 6.79 -0.68 -1.38
C TYR A 25 5.87 -0.20 -2.51
N LEU A 26 4.63 0.18 -2.21
CA LEU A 26 3.73 0.71 -3.23
C LEU A 26 4.30 1.99 -3.85
N SER A 27 4.88 2.90 -3.06
CA SER A 27 5.52 4.12 -3.59
C SER A 27 6.65 3.85 -4.58
N ARG A 28 7.32 2.70 -4.44
CA ARG A 28 8.40 2.28 -5.34
C ARG A 28 7.88 1.62 -6.61
N MET A 29 6.71 0.98 -6.55
CA MET A 29 6.10 0.26 -7.65
C MET A 29 5.16 1.13 -8.50
N MET A 30 4.52 2.13 -7.90
CA MET A 30 3.60 3.05 -8.56
C MET A 30 4.20 4.45 -8.52
N LEU A 31 4.73 4.91 -9.66
CA LEU A 31 5.50 6.16 -9.80
C LEU A 31 4.79 7.44 -9.33
N GLU A 32 3.45 7.41 -9.21
CA GLU A 32 2.62 8.56 -8.86
C GLU A 32 2.17 8.58 -7.39
N LEU A 33 2.63 7.62 -6.57
CA LEU A 33 2.30 7.59 -5.15
C LEU A 33 3.25 8.47 -4.34
N SER A 34 2.69 9.46 -3.65
CA SER A 34 3.41 10.25 -2.65
C SER A 34 3.40 9.56 -1.29
N LEU A 35 4.58 9.49 -0.65
CA LEU A 35 4.72 9.09 0.74
C LEU A 35 4.57 10.29 1.65
N ASP A 36 3.63 10.19 2.57
CA ASP A 36 3.36 11.17 3.61
C ASP A 36 3.65 10.60 4.99
N ARG A 37 3.76 11.51 5.96
CA ARG A 37 3.86 11.16 7.38
C ARG A 37 2.49 11.31 8.04
N TYR A 38 1.99 10.26 8.67
CA TYR A 38 0.71 10.24 9.37
C TYR A 38 0.92 10.13 10.89
N VAL A 39 0.27 10.99 11.67
CA VAL A 39 0.31 10.93 13.14
C VAL A 39 -0.93 10.18 13.62
N MET A 40 -0.72 9.06 14.31
CA MET A 40 -1.79 8.40 15.06
C MET A 40 -2.01 9.07 16.41
N GLU A 41 -3.21 8.88 16.99
CA GLU A 41 -3.67 9.46 18.26
C GLU A 41 -2.65 9.30 19.41
N ASN A 42 -1.84 8.23 19.38
CA ASN A 42 -0.83 7.93 20.40
C ASN A 42 0.56 8.51 20.08
N ALA A 43 0.65 9.54 19.22
CA ALA A 43 1.87 10.18 18.72
C ALA A 43 2.84 9.27 17.93
N LEU A 44 2.37 8.11 17.47
CA LEU A 44 3.14 7.26 16.55
C LEU A 44 3.09 7.85 15.14
N TRP A 45 4.27 8.11 14.56
CA TRP A 45 4.39 8.53 13.17
C TRP A 45 4.48 7.32 12.27
N LEU A 46 3.56 7.21 11.32
CA LEU A 46 3.56 6.17 10.30
C LEU A 46 3.87 6.75 8.92
N ALA A 47 4.59 5.99 8.11
CA ALA A 47 4.62 6.26 6.67
C ALA A 47 3.25 5.90 6.09
N ARG A 48 2.72 6.73 5.20
CA ARG A 48 1.40 6.52 4.58
C ARG A 48 1.44 6.91 3.10
N ALA A 49 0.72 6.18 2.25
CA ALA A 49 0.49 6.54 0.86
C ALA A 49 -1.01 6.51 0.55
N GLU A 50 -1.55 7.55 -0.09
CA GLU A 50 -2.92 7.56 -0.62
C GLU A 50 -2.98 6.75 -1.91
N ILE A 51 -3.85 5.75 -1.98
CA ILE A 51 -3.91 4.82 -3.10
C ILE A 51 -5.22 4.97 -3.85
N ASP A 52 -5.16 4.99 -5.18
CA ASP A 52 -6.33 4.74 -6.02
C ASP A 52 -6.47 3.24 -6.27
N VAL A 53 -7.39 2.60 -5.54
CA VAL A 53 -7.68 1.15 -5.68
C VAL A 53 -8.12 0.76 -7.09
N ASN A 54 -8.66 1.69 -7.88
CA ASN A 54 -9.09 1.40 -9.25
C ASN A 54 -7.89 1.13 -10.19
N ARG A 55 -6.69 1.53 -9.80
CA ARG A 55 -5.44 1.29 -10.54
C ARG A 55 -4.76 -0.02 -10.15
N ILE A 56 -5.28 -0.71 -9.13
CA ILE A 56 -4.74 -2.01 -8.70
C ILE A 56 -5.30 -3.09 -9.60
N SER A 57 -4.42 -3.91 -10.16
CA SER A 57 -4.83 -5.04 -10.96
C SER A 57 -5.44 -6.15 -10.10
N TRP A 58 -6.60 -6.66 -10.51
CA TRP A 58 -7.35 -7.68 -9.76
C TRP A 58 -6.58 -9.00 -9.57
N ASP A 59 -5.63 -9.34 -10.44
CA ASP A 59 -4.77 -10.52 -10.28
C ASP A 59 -3.83 -10.42 -9.06
N LYS A 60 -3.63 -9.21 -8.53
CA LYS A 60 -2.86 -8.96 -7.31
C LYS A 60 -3.71 -8.99 -6.05
N VAL A 61 -5.03 -9.02 -6.13
CA VAL A 61 -5.90 -8.97 -4.95
C VAL A 61 -6.08 -10.39 -4.40
N ILE A 62 -5.62 -10.62 -3.17
CA ILE A 62 -5.82 -11.89 -2.45
C ILE A 62 -7.20 -11.89 -1.81
N SER A 63 -7.56 -10.79 -1.15
CA SER A 63 -8.85 -10.59 -0.52
C SER A 63 -9.19 -9.11 -0.49
N HIS A 64 -10.49 -8.82 -0.43
CA HIS A 64 -10.98 -7.45 -0.31
C HIS A 64 -12.27 -7.42 0.51
N SER A 65 -12.54 -6.27 1.11
CA SER A 65 -13.77 -5.94 1.82
C SER A 65 -14.17 -4.49 1.53
N GLN A 66 -15.18 -3.98 2.25
CA GLN A 66 -15.57 -2.56 2.12
C GLN A 66 -14.54 -1.60 2.72
N SER A 67 -13.68 -2.08 3.62
CA SER A 67 -12.70 -1.28 4.37
C SER A 67 -11.26 -1.72 4.17
N GLU A 68 -11.02 -2.86 3.51
CA GLU A 68 -9.69 -3.47 3.43
C GLU A 68 -9.40 -4.10 2.07
N TYR A 69 -8.17 -3.95 1.59
CA TYR A 69 -7.60 -4.75 0.50
C TYR A 69 -6.29 -5.41 0.95
N VAL A 70 -6.13 -6.68 0.60
CA VAL A 70 -4.90 -7.45 0.80
C VAL A 70 -4.33 -7.83 -0.56
N LEU A 71 -3.07 -7.48 -0.80
CA LEU A 71 -2.44 -7.62 -2.10
C LEU A 71 -1.28 -8.61 -2.07
N HIS A 72 -1.20 -9.44 -3.09
CA HIS A 72 -0.06 -10.29 -3.39
C HIS A 72 0.93 -9.53 -4.28
N TYR A 73 2.07 -9.12 -3.72
CA TYR A 73 3.16 -8.56 -4.49
C TYR A 73 4.45 -9.36 -4.30
N ARG A 74 5.04 -9.78 -5.41
CA ARG A 74 6.35 -10.44 -5.40
C ARG A 74 7.44 -9.37 -5.43
N PHE A 75 7.96 -9.04 -4.24
CA PHE A 75 9.03 -8.05 -4.06
C PHE A 75 10.34 -8.38 -4.81
N HIS A 76 10.55 -9.65 -5.17
CA HIS A 76 11.80 -10.08 -5.84
C HIS A 76 11.93 -9.66 -7.31
N GLU A 77 10.85 -9.39 -8.04
CA GLU A 77 10.96 -9.02 -9.46
C GLU A 77 11.51 -7.60 -9.62
N TRP A 78 11.19 -6.69 -8.70
CA TRP A 78 11.59 -5.28 -8.78
C TRP A 78 13.03 -5.00 -8.30
N LEU A 79 13.55 -5.72 -7.30
CA LEU A 79 14.95 -5.56 -6.86
C LEU A 79 15.98 -5.96 -7.93
N VAL A 80 15.59 -6.78 -8.91
CA VAL A 80 16.47 -7.18 -10.02
C VAL A 80 16.55 -6.08 -11.09
N GLU A 81 15.53 -5.22 -11.20
CA GLU A 81 15.46 -4.11 -12.17
C GLU A 81 16.13 -2.83 -11.68
N ILE A 82 16.41 -2.70 -10.37
CA ILE A 82 17.25 -1.63 -9.83
C ILE A 82 18.71 -2.11 -9.86
N LYS A 83 19.36 -1.93 -10.99
CA LYS A 83 20.83 -1.93 -11.10
C LYS A 83 21.32 -0.53 -11.41
#